data_AF-A0AAV1L394-F1
#
_entry.id   AF-A0AAV1L394-F1
#
_cell.length_a   1.000
_cell.length_b   1.000
_cell.length_c   1.000
_cell.angle_alpha   90.00
_cell.angle_beta   90.00
_cell.angle_gamma   90.00
#
_symmetry.space_group_name_H-M   'P 1'
#
loop_
_entity.id
_entity.type
_entity.pdbx_description
1 polymer ?
#
loop_
_entity_poly.entity_id
_entity_poly.type
_entity_poly.pdbx_seq_one_letter_code
_entity_poly.pdbx_strand_id
1 'polypeptide(L)'
;MAFKSVFNDTVSMFIDVQNVARLRKALRGVARETVRALLFTVSDPYEVIDTLEGRFGKPELLTLSELENMKRMPCMTEDGHNIDSFASKISNTVAAIKSLNQPQYLYSPEIVSRVVEKLSIIFKYKWYEFKSKRTEALELELLSRFLNNMG
;
A
#
# COMPACT_ATOMS: atom_id res chain seq x y z
N MET A 1 -2.37 -8.47 0.98
CA MET A 1 -1.25 -8.69 1.93
C MET A 1 -0.23 -9.66 1.35
N ALA A 2 0.93 -9.17 0.88
CA ALA A 2 1.91 -10.00 0.16
C ALA A 2 2.46 -11.19 0.99
N PHE A 3 2.63 -11.04 2.30
CA PHE A 3 3.18 -12.11 3.16
C PHE A 3 2.22 -13.32 3.34
N LYS A 4 0.91 -13.07 3.46
CA LYS A 4 -0.11 -14.12 3.59
C LYS A 4 -0.30 -14.89 2.28
N SER A 5 -0.21 -14.20 1.14
CA SER A 5 -0.25 -14.84 -0.18
C SER A 5 0.87 -15.87 -0.31
N VAL A 6 2.12 -15.46 -0.06
CA VAL A 6 3.30 -16.36 -0.17
C VAL A 6 3.22 -17.53 0.82
N PHE A 7 2.68 -17.30 2.03
CA PHE A 7 2.44 -18.38 2.98
C PHE A 7 1.40 -19.37 2.45
N ASN A 8 0.23 -18.90 2.01
CA ASN A 8 -0.84 -19.73 1.48
C ASN A 8 -0.42 -20.53 0.23
N ASP A 9 0.40 -19.95 -0.64
CA ASP A 9 0.89 -20.61 -1.87
C ASP A 9 1.79 -21.82 -1.57
N THR A 10 2.40 -21.85 -0.37
CA THR A 10 3.43 -22.84 -0.04
C THR A 10 3.14 -23.66 1.22
N VAL A 11 2.08 -23.34 1.97
CA VAL A 11 1.78 -23.98 3.26
C VAL A 11 1.57 -25.49 3.11
N SER A 12 0.90 -25.93 2.05
CA SER A 12 0.62 -27.35 1.75
C SER A 12 1.86 -28.16 1.36
N MET A 13 2.97 -27.49 1.02
CA MET A 13 4.23 -28.13 0.62
C MET A 13 5.09 -28.54 1.82
N PHE A 14 4.71 -28.17 3.04
CA PHE A 14 5.48 -28.40 4.26
C PHE A 14 4.57 -28.82 5.40
N ILE A 15 5.10 -29.61 6.33
CA ILE A 15 4.38 -29.93 7.56
C ILE A 15 4.39 -28.72 8.51
N ASP A 16 3.45 -28.69 9.43
CA ASP A 16 3.23 -27.59 10.37
C ASP A 16 4.49 -27.11 11.10
N VAL A 17 5.29 -28.04 11.64
CA VAL A 17 6.57 -27.70 12.31
C VAL A 17 7.58 -27.03 11.37
N GLN A 18 7.61 -27.43 10.10
CA GLN A 18 8.47 -26.80 9.09
C GLN A 18 7.95 -25.41 8.73
N ASN A 19 6.62 -25.23 8.62
CA ASN A 19 6.00 -23.93 8.40
C ASN A 19 6.25 -22.96 9.56
N VAL A 20 6.13 -23.40 10.81
CA VAL A 20 6.48 -22.58 11.99
C VAL A 20 7.96 -22.20 11.99
N ALA A 21 8.86 -23.12 11.60
CA ALA A 21 10.29 -22.81 11.48
C ALA A 21 10.58 -21.76 10.38
N ARG A 22 9.88 -21.85 9.24
CA ARG A 22 9.95 -20.85 8.15
C ARG A 22 9.49 -19.48 8.64
N LEU A 23 8.36 -19.41 9.36
CA LEU A 23 7.84 -18.17 9.96
C LEU A 23 8.83 -17.59 10.97
N ARG A 24 9.39 -18.42 11.86
CA ARG A 24 10.43 -18.00 12.83
C ARG A 24 11.64 -17.39 12.13
N LYS A 25 12.05 -17.94 10.98
CA LYS A 25 13.17 -17.43 10.20
C LYS A 25 12.83 -16.13 9.45
N ALA A 26 11.61 -15.96 8.98
CA ALA A 26 11.17 -14.79 8.20
C ALA A 26 10.84 -13.58 9.08
N LEU A 27 10.23 -13.78 10.25
CA LEU A 27 9.77 -12.68 11.11
C LEU A 27 10.94 -11.95 11.78
N ARG A 28 10.83 -10.62 11.85
CA ARG A 28 11.82 -9.72 12.46
C ARG A 28 11.11 -8.62 13.27
N GLY A 29 11.83 -8.00 14.19
CA GLY A 29 11.36 -6.85 14.98
C GLY A 29 10.03 -7.10 15.70
N VAL A 30 9.14 -6.10 15.68
CA VAL A 30 7.85 -6.09 16.38
C VAL A 30 6.94 -7.25 15.95
N ALA A 31 7.01 -7.66 14.67
CA ALA A 31 6.23 -8.79 14.17
C ALA A 31 6.67 -10.11 14.83
N ARG A 32 7.98 -10.33 14.99
CA ARG A 32 8.50 -11.52 15.69
C ARG A 32 8.16 -11.52 17.18
N GLU A 33 8.27 -10.36 17.83
CA GLU A 33 8.00 -10.26 19.27
C GLU A 33 6.50 -10.50 19.57
N THR A 34 5.62 -10.08 18.67
CA THR A 34 4.17 -10.28 18.78
C THR A 34 3.77 -11.75 18.90
N VAL A 35 4.36 -12.61 18.08
CA VAL A 35 4.02 -14.04 18.01
C VAL A 35 5.09 -14.90 18.67
N ARG A 36 5.98 -14.31 19.48
CA ARG A 36 7.14 -15.00 20.05
C ARG A 36 6.74 -16.25 20.81
N ALA A 37 5.73 -16.16 21.68
CA ALA A 37 5.23 -17.32 22.42
C ALA A 37 4.73 -18.40 21.46
N LEU A 38 3.86 -18.04 20.50
CA LEU A 38 3.29 -18.96 19.51
C LEU A 38 4.36 -19.68 18.68
N LEU A 39 5.45 -18.98 18.31
CA LEU A 39 6.58 -19.57 17.58
C LEU A 39 7.32 -20.67 18.35
N PHE A 40 7.14 -20.79 19.67
CA PHE A 40 7.79 -21.79 20.51
C PHE A 40 6.80 -22.75 21.20
N THR A 41 5.51 -22.40 21.27
CA THR A 41 4.49 -23.18 21.98
C THR A 41 3.46 -23.83 21.07
N VAL A 42 3.28 -23.36 19.83
CA VAL A 42 2.22 -23.81 18.93
C VAL A 42 2.80 -24.61 17.76
N SER A 43 2.13 -25.72 17.43
CA SER A 43 2.43 -26.52 16.23
C SER A 43 1.72 -25.96 15.00
N ASP A 44 0.51 -25.41 15.14
CA ASP A 44 -0.29 -24.88 14.03
C ASP A 44 0.25 -23.53 13.49
N PRO A 45 0.73 -23.48 12.23
CA PRO A 45 1.21 -22.24 11.64
C PRO A 45 0.08 -21.23 11.32
N TYR A 46 -1.19 -21.65 11.25
CA TYR A 46 -2.31 -20.75 11.00
C TYR A 46 -2.56 -19.80 12.18
N GLU A 47 -2.43 -20.26 13.43
CA GLU A 47 -2.59 -19.41 14.61
C GLU A 47 -1.55 -18.27 14.65
N VAL A 48 -0.34 -18.53 14.17
CA VAL A 48 0.71 -17.51 14.02
C VAL A 48 0.33 -16.48 12.96
N ILE A 49 -0.19 -16.93 11.81
CA ILE A 49 -0.62 -16.05 10.71
C ILE A 49 -1.84 -15.21 11.11
N ASP A 50 -2.83 -15.80 11.78
CA ASP A 50 -4.03 -15.11 12.23
C ASP A 50 -3.71 -14.06 13.30
N THR A 51 -2.79 -14.35 14.21
CA THR A 51 -2.32 -13.36 15.20
C THR A 51 -1.59 -12.19 14.53
N LEU A 52 -0.76 -12.47 13.51
CA LEU A 52 -0.11 -11.43 12.71
C LEU A 52 -1.14 -10.61 11.92
N GLU A 53 -2.18 -11.24 11.40
CA GLU A 53 -3.26 -10.55 10.69
C GLU A 53 -4.12 -9.70 11.65
N GLY A 54 -4.44 -10.19 12.84
CA GLY A 54 -5.17 -9.40 13.84
C GLY A 54 -4.41 -8.14 14.27
N ARG A 55 -3.08 -8.22 14.38
CA ARG A 55 -2.25 -7.10 14.85
C ARG A 55 -1.76 -6.19 13.73
N PHE A 56 -1.31 -6.74 12.61
CA PHE A 56 -0.71 -6.02 11.48
C PHE A 56 -1.58 -6.02 10.23
N GLY A 57 -2.59 -6.88 10.18
CA GLY A 57 -3.51 -7.01 9.06
C GLY A 57 -4.62 -5.97 9.01
N LYS A 58 -4.66 -5.00 9.94
CA LYS A 58 -5.68 -3.93 10.02
C LYS A 58 -5.68 -3.11 8.72
N PRO A 59 -6.56 -3.41 7.75
CA PRO A 59 -6.44 -2.88 6.40
C PRO A 59 -6.61 -1.37 6.41
N GLU A 60 -7.51 -0.89 7.26
CA GLU A 60 -7.81 0.52 7.45
C GLU A 60 -6.61 1.32 7.98
N LEU A 61 -5.89 0.83 8.98
CA LEU A 61 -4.72 1.53 9.50
C LEU A 61 -3.58 1.57 8.49
N LEU A 62 -3.41 0.51 7.70
CA LEU A 62 -2.41 0.46 6.64
C LEU A 62 -2.76 1.42 5.50
N THR A 63 -4.02 1.44 5.06
CA THR A 63 -4.49 2.40 4.07
C THR A 63 -4.31 3.83 4.58
N LEU A 64 -4.73 4.14 5.81
CA LEU A 64 -4.54 5.47 6.41
C LEU A 64 -3.06 5.85 6.49
N SER A 65 -2.18 4.91 6.86
CA SER A 65 -0.73 5.14 6.86
C SER A 65 -0.19 5.45 5.46
N GLU A 66 -0.61 4.70 4.43
CA GLU A 66 -0.20 4.97 3.05
C GLU A 66 -0.72 6.33 2.56
N LEU A 67 -1.95 6.70 2.92
CA LEU A 67 -2.52 8.01 2.61
C LEU A 67 -1.78 9.15 3.33
N GLU A 68 -1.39 8.96 4.60
CA GLU A 68 -0.57 9.93 5.33
C GLU A 68 0.84 10.05 4.73
N ASN A 69 1.43 8.95 4.30
CA ASN A 69 2.71 8.97 3.57
C ASN A 69 2.60 9.75 2.25
N MET A 70 1.49 9.58 1.53
CA MET A 70 1.21 10.34 0.31
C MET A 70 1.05 11.84 0.59
N LYS A 71 0.35 12.22 1.67
CA LYS A 71 0.23 13.62 2.12
C LYS A 71 1.56 14.24 2.54
N ARG A 72 2.54 13.44 2.95
CA ARG A 72 3.88 13.88 3.38
C ARG A 72 4.92 13.93 2.26
N MET A 73 4.54 13.61 1.02
CA MET A 73 5.45 13.69 -0.12
C MET A 73 6.02 15.12 -0.27
N PRO A 74 7.30 15.27 -0.67
CA PRO A 74 7.86 16.58 -0.98
C PRO A 74 7.14 17.21 -2.17
N CYS A 75 7.19 18.53 -2.32
CA CYS A 75 6.64 19.17 -3.52
C CYS A 75 7.42 18.73 -4.76
N MET A 76 6.72 18.69 -5.90
CA MET A 76 7.34 18.40 -7.18
C MET A 76 8.28 19.54 -7.55
N THR A 77 9.45 19.22 -8.08
CA THR A 77 10.40 20.21 -8.55
C THR A 77 9.84 20.93 -9.79
N GLU A 78 10.25 22.17 -10.03
CA GLU A 78 9.74 22.95 -11.17
C GLU A 78 10.12 22.32 -12.52
N ASP A 79 11.30 21.71 -12.59
CA ASP A 79 11.82 20.94 -13.73
C ASP A 79 11.19 19.54 -13.88
N GLY A 80 10.39 19.10 -12.90
CA GLY A 80 9.68 17.81 -12.95
C GLY A 80 10.57 16.58 -12.75
N HIS A 81 11.84 16.71 -12.34
CA HIS A 81 12.75 15.57 -12.18
C HIS A 81 12.29 14.50 -11.18
N ASN A 82 11.42 14.84 -10.23
CA ASN A 82 10.86 13.89 -9.26
C ASN A 82 9.49 13.32 -9.66
N ILE A 83 9.05 13.48 -10.91
CA ILE A 83 7.76 12.96 -11.38
C ILE A 83 7.66 11.43 -11.27
N ASP A 84 8.71 10.69 -11.62
CA ASP A 84 8.71 9.23 -11.55
C ASP A 84 8.52 8.71 -10.13
N SER A 85 9.13 9.40 -9.17
CA SER A 85 8.99 9.12 -7.75
C SER A 85 7.54 9.36 -7.29
N PHE A 86 6.93 10.46 -7.77
CA PHE A 86 5.54 10.77 -7.52
C PHE A 86 4.60 9.71 -8.10
N ALA A 87 4.78 9.38 -9.38
CA ALA A 87 3.97 8.42 -10.12
C ALA A 87 4.04 7.02 -9.48
N SER A 88 5.25 6.58 -9.13
CA SER A 88 5.49 5.32 -8.42
C SER A 88 4.82 5.29 -7.06
N LYS A 89 4.93 6.38 -6.27
CA LYS A 89 4.35 6.43 -4.93
C LYS A 89 2.82 6.37 -4.98
N ILE A 90 2.18 7.13 -5.86
CA ILE A 90 0.73 7.10 -6.03
C ILE A 90 0.26 5.74 -6.55
N SER A 91 0.96 5.17 -7.54
CA SER A 91 0.64 3.83 -8.07
C SER A 91 0.71 2.76 -6.99
N ASN A 92 1.75 2.77 -6.16
CA ASN A 92 1.91 1.85 -5.04
C ASN A 92 0.78 2.00 -4.01
N THR A 93 0.39 3.23 -3.67
CA THR A 93 -0.73 3.45 -2.74
C THR A 93 -2.08 3.02 -3.33
N VAL A 94 -2.35 3.29 -4.62
CA VAL A 94 -3.56 2.79 -5.29
C VAL A 94 -3.58 1.25 -5.31
N ALA A 95 -2.45 0.62 -5.62
CA ALA A 95 -2.32 -0.83 -5.57
C ALA A 95 -2.52 -1.38 -4.15
N ALA A 96 -1.97 -0.71 -3.14
CA ALA A 96 -2.16 -1.06 -1.74
C ALA A 96 -3.65 -0.99 -1.35
N ILE A 97 -4.33 0.11 -1.64
CA ILE A 97 -5.77 0.30 -1.35
C ILE A 97 -6.63 -0.79 -2.01
N LYS A 98 -6.36 -1.11 -3.28
CA LYS A 98 -7.03 -2.22 -3.99
C LYS A 98 -6.74 -3.57 -3.34
N SER A 99 -5.48 -3.83 -2.98
CA SER A 99 -5.06 -5.10 -2.33
C SER A 99 -5.60 -5.27 -0.90
N LEU A 100 -5.97 -4.17 -0.25
CA LEU A 100 -6.56 -4.12 1.09
C LEU A 100 -8.09 -4.14 1.04
N ASN A 101 -8.68 -4.21 -0.16
CA ASN A 101 -10.13 -4.22 -0.40
C ASN A 101 -10.85 -2.99 0.18
N GLN A 102 -10.24 -1.81 0.07
CA GLN A 102 -10.84 -0.55 0.55
C GLN A 102 -11.01 0.51 -0.57
N PRO A 103 -11.73 0.18 -1.66
CA PRO A 103 -11.86 1.05 -2.82
C PRO A 103 -12.49 2.42 -2.50
N GLN A 104 -13.22 2.56 -1.39
CA GLN A 104 -13.83 3.82 -0.96
C GLN A 104 -12.81 4.97 -0.81
N TYR A 105 -11.55 4.68 -0.46
CA TYR A 105 -10.52 5.71 -0.34
C TYR A 105 -10.02 6.24 -1.68
N LEU A 106 -10.24 5.50 -2.79
CA LEU A 106 -9.86 5.96 -4.13
C LEU A 106 -10.74 7.10 -4.64
N TYR A 107 -11.93 7.27 -4.04
CA TYR A 107 -12.89 8.32 -4.36
C TYR A 107 -12.64 9.61 -3.57
N SER A 108 -11.71 9.63 -2.61
CA SER A 108 -11.56 10.77 -1.70
C SER A 108 -10.98 11.99 -2.44
N PRO A 109 -11.79 13.05 -2.67
CA PRO A 109 -11.34 14.23 -3.40
C PRO A 109 -10.34 15.05 -2.59
N GLU A 110 -10.40 14.96 -1.25
CA GLU A 110 -9.47 15.64 -0.36
C GLU A 110 -8.03 15.15 -0.57
N ILE A 111 -7.85 13.83 -0.73
CA ILE A 111 -6.53 13.23 -0.92
C ILE A 111 -5.95 13.67 -2.26
N VAL A 112 -6.76 13.66 -3.30
CA VAL A 112 -6.36 14.12 -4.63
C VAL A 112 -6.00 15.61 -4.61
N SER A 113 -6.79 16.45 -3.96
CA SER A 113 -6.47 17.88 -3.80
C SER A 113 -5.10 18.09 -3.14
N ARG A 114 -4.85 17.41 -2.01
CA ARG A 114 -3.56 17.53 -1.29
C ARG A 114 -2.36 17.08 -2.12
N VAL A 115 -2.53 16.12 -3.02
CA VAL A 115 -1.44 15.69 -3.91
C VAL A 115 -1.27 16.65 -5.07
N VAL A 116 -2.38 17.09 -5.68
CA VAL A 116 -2.36 18.09 -6.75
C VAL A 116 -1.73 19.40 -6.27
N GLU A 117 -1.98 19.81 -5.02
CA GLU A 117 -1.36 20.96 -4.36
C GLU A 117 0.18 20.89 -4.35
N LYS A 118 0.75 19.68 -4.29
CA LYS A 118 2.20 19.45 -4.32
C LYS A 118 2.80 19.44 -5.73
N LEU A 119 1.97 19.37 -6.77
CA LEU A 119 2.46 19.47 -8.15
C LEU A 119 2.90 20.92 -8.44
N SER A 120 3.90 21.08 -9.30
CA SER A 120 4.28 22.39 -9.81
C SER A 120 3.18 22.97 -10.72
N ILE A 121 3.21 24.28 -10.94
CA ILE A 121 2.13 25.02 -11.62
C ILE A 121 1.85 24.46 -13.02
N ILE A 122 2.89 24.12 -13.78
CA ILE A 122 2.79 23.54 -15.13
C ILE A 122 1.99 22.24 -15.10
N PHE A 123 2.24 21.39 -14.10
CA PHE A 123 1.62 20.08 -13.99
C PHE A 123 0.22 20.13 -13.38
N LYS A 124 -0.05 21.10 -12.51
CA LYS A 124 -1.42 21.44 -12.08
C LYS A 124 -2.29 21.80 -13.28
N TYR A 125 -1.79 22.69 -14.15
CA TYR A 125 -2.51 23.07 -15.37
C TYR A 125 -2.81 21.85 -16.25
N LYS A 126 -1.79 21.03 -16.54
CA LYS A 126 -1.96 19.78 -17.31
C LYS A 126 -2.94 18.81 -16.65
N TRP A 127 -2.93 18.70 -15.33
CA TRP A 127 -3.87 17.86 -14.58
C TRP A 127 -5.31 18.35 -14.74
N TYR A 128 -5.57 19.65 -14.59
CA TYR A 128 -6.91 20.21 -14.78
C TYR A 128 -7.41 20.05 -16.21
N GLU A 129 -6.53 20.20 -17.21
CA GLU A 129 -6.86 19.92 -18.61
C GLU A 129 -7.15 18.43 -18.88
N PHE A 130 -6.41 17.54 -18.20
CA PHE A 130 -6.62 16.09 -18.29
C PHE A 130 -7.90 15.64 -17.58
N LYS A 131 -8.25 16.27 -16.45
CA LYS A 131 -9.45 16.01 -15.65
C LYS A 131 -10.70 16.56 -16.33
N SER A 132 -10.67 17.75 -16.93
CA SER A 132 -11.85 18.34 -17.59
C SER A 132 -12.41 17.48 -18.73
N LYS A 133 -11.57 16.64 -19.33
CA LYS A 133 -11.93 15.70 -20.40
C LYS A 133 -12.49 14.37 -19.88
N ARG A 134 -12.59 14.15 -18.55
CA ARG A 134 -13.00 12.87 -17.93
C ARG A 134 -13.92 13.06 -16.73
N THR A 135 -15.04 12.35 -16.73
CA THR A 135 -16.07 12.33 -15.66
C THR A 135 -16.03 11.06 -14.81
N GLU A 136 -14.88 10.37 -14.75
CA GLU A 136 -14.74 9.14 -13.95
C GLU A 136 -14.64 9.45 -12.44
N ALA A 137 -15.27 8.59 -11.62
CA ALA A 137 -15.43 8.80 -10.17
C ALA A 137 -14.19 8.39 -9.33
N LEU A 138 -13.26 7.61 -9.87
CA LEU A 138 -12.06 7.12 -9.15
C LEU A 138 -10.91 8.14 -9.26
N GLU A 139 -11.02 9.26 -8.55
CA GLU A 139 -10.11 10.40 -8.70
C GLU A 139 -8.62 10.06 -8.47
N LEU A 140 -8.31 9.21 -7.50
CA LEU A 140 -6.91 8.83 -7.21
C LEU A 140 -6.32 7.92 -8.30
N GLU A 141 -7.15 7.09 -8.94
CA GLU A 141 -6.72 6.24 -10.05
C GLU A 141 -6.47 7.07 -11.31
N LEU A 142 -7.32 8.07 -11.58
CA LEU A 142 -7.09 9.04 -12.65
C LEU A 142 -5.77 9.78 -12.44
N LEU A 143 -5.47 10.20 -11.21
CA LEU A 143 -4.21 10.88 -10.88
C LEU A 143 -3.00 9.98 -11.10
N SER A 144 -3.08 8.72 -10.67
CA SER A 144 -2.05 7.70 -10.91
C SER A 144 -1.77 7.55 -12.42
N ARG A 145 -2.83 7.37 -13.23
CA ARG A 145 -2.70 7.24 -14.69
C ARG A 145 -2.11 8.48 -15.34
N PHE A 146 -2.47 9.67 -14.88
CA PHE A 146 -1.92 10.92 -15.41
C PHE A 146 -0.41 11.02 -15.19
N LEU A 147 0.06 10.75 -13.96
CA LEU A 147 1.48 10.85 -13.65
C LEU A 147 2.33 9.78 -14.35
N ASN A 148 1.82 8.56 -14.45
CA ASN A 148 2.50 7.48 -15.18
C ASN A 148 2.61 7.74 -16.70
N ASN A 149 1.78 8.62 -17.27
CA ASN A 149 1.88 9.00 -18.68
C ASN A 149 2.83 10.18 -18.92
N MET A 150 3.41 10.77 -17.87
CA MET A 150 4.26 11.95 -17.96
C MET A 150 5.71 11.74 -17.50
N GLY A 151 6.01 10.61 -16.87
CA GLY A 151 7.36 10.04 -16.79
C GLY A 151 7.60 9.15 -18.01
#